data_AF-A0A956DWL8-F1
#
_entry.id   AF-A0A956DWL8-F1
#
_cell.length_a   1.000
_cell.length_b   1.000
_cell.length_c   1.000
_cell.angle_alpha   90.00
_cell.angle_beta   90.00
_cell.angle_gamma   90.00
#
_symmetry.space_group_name_H-M   'P 1'
#
loop_
_entity.id
_entity.type
_entity.pdbx_description
1 polymer ?
#
loop_
_entity_poly.entity_id
_entity_poly.type
_entity_poly.pdbx_seq_one_letter_code
_entity_poly.pdbx_strand_id
1 'polypeptide(L)'
;MLSKRNTKTMAVVGGNGERPVARLVVLDGPGRGRKYAIKGDAVIGRSVVCDVLIDEEEVSRQHARIVATEEGFRIKDLGSQNGTTVNGMPITDAPIHIGDKIQLAGKVVLVLARYNPTEQEILERQRLETLGRLAAGLAHDFNNMQAVITAGLDFMFNLSESGALSHDRIQATLRDMMRASEQAAELARSLMTYARSDAAGFQAVDVSNLCNEVMHFVRRTFSRTVEIEAAVEPDLMAVANEPELHQLLMNLCINARDAMPEGGVLSITARPVTPAELGGMDSPNASRVVLIEVR
;
A
#
# COMPACT_ATOMS: atom_id res chain seq x y z
N MET A 1 -11.86 18.43 52.17
CA MET A 1 -10.63 17.60 52.14
C MET A 1 -10.85 16.50 51.10
N LEU A 2 -10.44 16.70 49.84
CA LEU A 2 -9.14 16.26 49.27
C LEU A 2 -8.91 14.77 49.53
N SER A 3 -8.95 13.90 48.52
CA SER A 3 -7.79 13.71 47.66
C SER A 3 -8.15 13.24 46.24
N LYS A 4 -7.74 14.04 45.25
CA LYS A 4 -7.72 13.73 43.83
C LYS A 4 -6.57 12.74 43.56
N ARG A 5 -6.84 11.62 42.89
CA ARG A 5 -5.80 10.75 42.32
C ARG A 5 -5.13 11.47 41.14
N ASN A 6 -3.94 12.01 41.40
CA ASN A 6 -3.00 12.46 40.38
C ASN A 6 -2.38 11.24 39.69
N THR A 7 -2.74 11.01 38.43
CA THR A 7 -1.98 10.11 37.55
C THR A 7 -0.81 10.91 36.97
N LYS A 8 0.34 10.90 37.64
CA LYS A 8 1.60 11.40 37.10
C LYS A 8 2.16 10.36 36.14
N THR A 9 2.15 10.64 34.84
CA THR A 9 2.91 9.89 33.84
C THR A 9 4.34 10.42 33.83
N MET A 10 5.31 9.59 34.21
CA MET A 10 6.73 9.89 34.12
C MET A 10 7.18 9.90 32.66
N ALA A 11 7.74 11.03 32.22
CA ALA A 11 8.51 11.12 30.99
C ALA A 11 9.86 10.41 31.18
N VAL A 12 10.18 9.49 30.28
CA VAL A 12 11.51 8.89 30.17
C VAL A 12 12.44 9.95 29.59
N VAL A 13 13.42 10.37 30.38
CA VAL A 13 14.54 11.21 29.94
C VAL A 13 15.54 10.30 29.21
N GLY A 14 15.66 10.48 27.90
CA GLY A 14 16.88 10.17 27.12
C GLY A 14 17.22 11.46 26.36
N GLY A 15 18.43 11.99 26.37
CA GLY A 15 19.72 11.31 26.49
C GLY A 15 20.53 11.37 25.20
N ASN A 16 20.30 12.35 24.32
CA ASN A 16 21.25 12.97 23.38
C ASN A 16 20.45 14.04 22.59
N GLY A 17 21.11 15.09 22.08
CA GLY A 17 20.48 16.22 21.35
C GLY A 17 19.79 15.88 20.02
N GLU A 18 19.17 14.71 19.91
CA GLU A 18 18.33 14.32 18.78
C GLU A 18 16.98 15.01 18.88
N ARG A 19 16.60 15.71 17.80
CA ARG A 19 15.29 16.36 17.71
C ARG A 19 14.20 15.29 17.85
N PRO A 20 13.12 15.58 18.61
CA PRO A 20 12.03 14.63 18.75
C PRO A 20 11.46 14.29 17.37
N VAL A 21 11.18 13.00 17.16
CA VAL A 21 10.53 12.48 15.95
C VAL A 21 9.13 11.99 16.29
N ALA A 22 8.17 12.33 15.43
CA ALA A 22 6.79 11.89 15.56
C ALA A 22 6.21 11.58 14.18
N ARG A 23 4.98 11.07 14.17
CA ARG A 23 4.18 10.99 12.95
C ARG A 23 2.82 11.61 13.19
N LEU A 24 2.30 12.34 12.22
CA LEU A 24 0.88 12.68 12.19
C LEU A 24 0.13 11.59 11.45
N VAL A 25 -1.01 11.18 12.00
CA VAL A 25 -1.92 10.25 11.34
C VAL A 25 -3.27 10.95 11.17
N VAL A 26 -3.79 10.97 9.95
CA VAL A 26 -5.14 11.48 9.69
C VAL A 26 -6.15 10.47 10.23
N LEU A 27 -6.84 10.84 11.31
CA LEU A 27 -7.91 10.04 11.90
C LEU A 27 -9.25 10.28 11.19
N ASP A 28 -9.50 11.51 10.75
CA ASP A 28 -10.73 11.88 10.09
C ASP A 28 -10.53 13.03 9.09
N GLY A 29 -11.40 13.12 8.08
CA GLY A 29 -11.28 14.04 6.93
C GLY A 29 -10.51 13.47 5.72
N PRO A 30 -10.27 14.28 4.67
CA PRO A 30 -9.56 13.85 3.47
C PRO A 30 -8.18 13.27 3.77
N GLY A 31 -7.90 12.10 3.22
CA GLY A 31 -6.64 11.40 3.45
C GLY A 31 -6.59 10.63 4.78
N ARG A 32 -7.73 10.28 5.41
CA ARG A 32 -7.79 9.36 6.56
C ARG A 32 -6.90 8.13 6.35
N GLY A 33 -6.11 7.78 7.38
CA GLY A 33 -5.11 6.72 7.33
C GLY A 33 -3.73 7.16 6.83
N ARG A 34 -3.62 8.30 6.13
CA ARG A 34 -2.32 8.85 5.71
C ARG A 34 -1.47 9.18 6.93
N LYS A 35 -0.19 8.88 6.82
CA LYS A 35 0.82 9.07 7.86
C LYS A 35 1.90 10.01 7.32
N TYR A 36 2.25 11.03 8.10
CA TYR A 36 3.27 12.01 7.75
C TYR A 36 4.35 11.95 8.81
N ALA A 37 5.59 11.63 8.43
CA ALA A 37 6.71 11.65 9.35
C ALA A 37 7.10 13.09 9.67
N ILE A 38 7.20 13.41 10.95
CA ILE A 38 7.58 14.73 11.47
C ILE A 38 8.97 14.59 12.09
N LYS A 39 9.99 14.99 11.33
CA LYS A 39 11.41 14.93 11.72
C LYS A 39 11.97 16.29 12.15
N GLY A 40 11.08 17.22 12.49
CA GLY A 40 11.39 18.62 12.79
C GLY A 40 10.16 19.51 12.60
N ASP A 41 10.40 20.75 12.17
CA ASP A 41 9.32 21.67 11.84
C ASP A 41 8.58 21.21 10.59
N ALA A 42 7.25 21.37 10.59
CA ALA A 42 6.40 20.98 9.47
C ALA A 42 5.22 21.94 9.32
N VAL A 43 4.93 22.34 8.09
CA VAL A 43 3.75 23.14 7.74
C VAL A 43 2.65 22.22 7.26
N ILE A 44 1.44 22.45 7.79
CA ILE A 44 0.23 21.71 7.46
C ILE A 44 -0.72 22.65 6.70
N GLY A 45 -1.29 22.20 5.59
CA GLY A 45 -2.26 22.99 4.84
C GLY A 45 -2.68 22.37 3.52
N ARG A 46 -3.56 23.06 2.80
CA ARG A 46 -4.08 22.64 1.49
C ARG A 46 -3.10 22.85 0.34
N SER A 47 -2.07 23.67 0.52
CA SER A 47 -1.10 23.91 -0.55
C SER A 47 -0.16 22.73 -0.72
N VAL A 48 0.13 22.37 -1.98
CA VAL A 48 1.10 21.32 -2.34
C VAL A 48 2.53 21.58 -1.85
N VAL A 49 2.83 22.82 -1.44
CA VAL A 49 4.13 23.21 -0.86
C VAL A 49 4.25 22.91 0.64
N CYS A 50 3.18 22.42 1.28
CA CYS A 50 3.19 22.04 2.70
C CYS A 50 3.78 20.65 2.90
N ASP A 51 4.52 20.46 3.98
CA ASP A 51 5.06 19.15 4.38
C ASP A 51 3.94 18.13 4.66
N VAL A 52 2.79 18.63 5.13
CA VAL A 52 1.58 17.85 5.36
C VAL A 52 0.45 18.44 4.51
N LEU A 53 0.28 17.87 3.31
CA LEU A 53 -0.79 18.24 2.39
C LEU A 53 -2.14 17.65 2.85
N ILE A 54 -3.08 18.53 3.14
CA ILE A 54 -4.48 18.22 3.48
C ILE A 54 -5.38 18.84 2.42
N ASP A 55 -5.82 18.03 1.45
CA ASP A 55 -6.71 18.47 0.37
C ASP A 55 -8.16 18.58 0.85
N GLU A 56 -8.43 19.63 1.62
CA GLU A 56 -9.74 19.97 2.18
C GLU A 56 -10.00 21.46 1.97
N GLU A 57 -11.16 21.81 1.41
CA GLU A 57 -11.44 23.18 0.97
C GLU A 57 -11.43 24.18 2.13
N GLU A 58 -11.97 23.76 3.28
CA GLU A 58 -12.04 24.56 4.50
C GLU A 58 -10.66 24.71 5.18
N VAL A 59 -9.65 23.93 4.76
CA VAL A 59 -8.28 24.06 5.23
C VAL A 59 -7.55 25.15 4.42
N SER A 60 -7.05 26.16 5.14
CA SER A 60 -6.19 27.20 4.58
C SER A 60 -4.94 26.64 3.89
N ARG A 61 -4.43 27.36 2.87
CA ARG A 61 -3.25 26.97 2.08
C ARG A 61 -2.03 26.64 2.95
N GLN A 62 -1.80 27.46 3.98
CA GLN A 62 -0.92 27.17 5.10
C GLN A 62 -1.77 27.39 6.36
N HIS A 63 -2.12 26.31 7.05
CA HIS A 63 -3.12 26.34 8.12
C HIS A 63 -2.46 26.39 9.49
N ALA A 64 -1.52 25.48 9.73
CA ALA A 64 -0.81 25.38 10.99
C ALA A 64 0.65 24.99 10.75
N ARG A 65 1.51 25.25 11.73
CA ARG A 65 2.90 24.81 11.75
C ARG A 65 3.18 24.05 13.03
N ILE A 66 3.73 22.85 12.90
CA ILE A 66 4.38 22.14 14.00
C ILE A 66 5.83 22.63 14.09
N VAL A 67 6.27 22.91 15.30
CA VAL A 67 7.64 23.31 15.62
C VAL A 67 8.20 22.31 16.61
N ALA A 68 9.36 21.72 16.28
CA ALA A 68 10.07 20.85 17.20
C ALA A 68 10.83 21.68 18.23
N THR A 69 10.74 21.30 19.50
CA THR A 69 11.44 21.93 20.62
C THR A 69 12.31 20.89 21.34
N GLU A 70 13.18 21.32 22.25
CA GLU A 70 13.97 20.40 23.08
C GLU A 70 13.09 19.50 23.96
N GLU A 71 11.89 19.98 24.33
CA GLU A 71 10.95 19.28 25.22
C GLU A 71 9.86 18.49 24.45
N GLY A 72 9.80 18.58 23.11
CA GLY A 72 8.77 17.90 22.32
C GLY A 72 8.32 18.71 21.10
N PHE A 73 7.01 18.93 20.98
CA PHE A 73 6.43 19.62 19.83
C PHE A 73 5.47 20.72 20.28
N ARG A 74 5.37 21.76 19.46
CA ARG A 74 4.34 22.79 19.55
C ARG A 74 3.60 22.90 18.23
N ILE A 75 2.34 23.31 18.27
CA ILE A 75 1.59 23.68 17.09
C ILE A 75 1.19 25.15 17.17
N LYS A 76 1.34 25.85 16.04
CA LYS A 76 0.90 27.22 15.86
C LYS A 76 -0.12 27.28 14.74
N ASP A 77 -1.24 27.94 14.99
CA ASP A 77 -2.16 28.34 13.92
C ASP A 77 -1.54 29.51 13.15
N LEU A 78 -1.55 29.44 11.82
CA LEU A 78 -0.91 30.45 10.95
C LEU A 78 -1.88 31.57 10.53
N GLY A 79 -2.89 31.86 11.35
CA GLY A 79 -3.97 32.78 11.00
C GLY A 79 -4.94 32.13 10.02
N SER A 80 -5.26 30.86 10.27
CA SER A 80 -6.19 30.10 9.42
C SER A 80 -7.59 30.71 9.46
N GLN A 81 -8.36 30.52 8.38
CA GLN A 81 -9.72 31.07 8.29
C GLN A 81 -10.69 30.40 9.28
N ASN A 82 -10.53 29.09 9.51
CA ASN A 82 -11.46 28.26 10.27
C ASN A 82 -10.88 27.74 11.59
N GLY A 83 -9.67 28.18 11.95
CA GLY A 83 -9.02 27.87 13.21
C GLY A 83 -8.46 26.45 13.33
N THR A 84 -7.51 26.33 14.26
CA THR A 84 -6.95 25.05 14.72
C THR A 84 -7.40 24.80 16.15
N THR A 85 -7.78 23.55 16.46
CA THR A 85 -8.05 23.11 17.83
C THR A 85 -7.16 21.93 18.21
N VAL A 86 -6.83 21.81 19.48
CA VAL A 86 -6.14 20.65 20.06
C VAL A 86 -7.00 20.09 21.17
N ASN A 87 -7.35 18.81 21.08
CA ASN A 87 -8.26 18.13 22.00
C ASN A 87 -9.58 18.90 22.22
N GLY A 88 -10.09 19.53 21.16
CA GLY A 88 -11.31 20.34 21.18
C GLY A 88 -11.17 21.76 21.71
N MET A 89 -9.98 22.17 22.17
CA MET A 89 -9.72 23.55 22.59
C MET A 89 -9.10 24.36 21.44
N PRO A 90 -9.65 25.54 21.07
CA PRO A 90 -9.02 26.43 20.10
C PRO A 90 -7.64 26.87 20.56
N ILE A 91 -6.69 26.91 19.63
CA ILE A 91 -5.31 27.34 19.91
C ILE A 91 -4.86 28.40 18.90
N THR A 92 -3.87 29.18 19.33
CA THR A 92 -3.03 29.98 18.42
C THR A 92 -1.59 29.49 18.47
N ASP A 93 -1.12 29.12 19.66
CA ASP A 93 0.18 28.49 19.90
C ASP A 93 0.09 27.61 21.15
N ALA A 94 0.29 26.30 21.02
CA ALA A 94 0.17 25.37 22.14
C ALA A 94 1.20 24.23 22.07
N PRO A 95 1.70 23.73 23.21
CA PRO A 95 2.44 22.47 23.24
C PRO A 95 1.52 21.30 22.89
N ILE A 96 2.05 20.31 22.17
CA ILE A 96 1.35 19.09 21.80
C ILE A 96 2.19 17.85 22.17
N HIS A 97 1.51 16.80 22.58
CA HIS A 97 2.09 15.55 23.02
C HIS A 97 1.56 14.39 22.20
N ILE A 98 2.28 13.27 22.24
CA ILE A 98 1.81 12.02 21.64
C ILE A 98 0.44 11.67 22.21
N GLY A 99 -0.51 11.40 21.32
CA GLY A 99 -1.92 11.10 21.62
C GLY A 99 -2.85 12.30 21.42
N ASP A 100 -2.32 13.52 21.33
CA ASP A 100 -3.15 14.71 21.14
C ASP A 100 -3.81 14.71 19.76
N LYS A 101 -5.11 15.04 19.76
CA LYS A 101 -5.91 15.21 18.55
C LYS A 101 -5.83 16.66 18.10
N ILE A 102 -5.35 16.89 16.89
CA ILE A 102 -5.28 18.20 16.26
C ILE A 102 -6.39 18.25 15.22
N GLN A 103 -7.31 19.19 15.36
CA GLN A 103 -8.41 19.34 14.42
C GLN A 103 -8.29 20.67 13.67
N LEU A 104 -8.29 20.58 12.34
CA LEU A 104 -8.16 21.72 11.42
C LEU A 104 -9.52 22.02 10.80
N ALA A 105 -9.92 23.29 10.83
CA ALA A 105 -11.18 23.76 10.27
C ALA A 105 -12.43 23.00 10.74
N GLY A 106 -12.37 22.29 11.87
CA GLY A 106 -13.47 21.41 12.31
C GLY A 106 -13.71 20.15 11.45
N LYS A 107 -13.02 19.97 10.32
CA LYS A 107 -13.26 18.89 9.35
C LYS A 107 -12.23 17.77 9.39
N VAL A 108 -10.96 18.13 9.61
CA VAL A 108 -9.85 17.17 9.55
C VAL A 108 -9.34 16.95 10.95
N VAL A 109 -9.25 15.69 11.38
CA VAL A 109 -8.68 15.31 12.67
C VAL A 109 -7.40 14.53 12.43
N LEU A 110 -6.30 15.04 12.97
CA LEU A 110 -4.99 14.43 13.00
C LEU A 110 -4.69 13.96 14.43
N VAL A 111 -3.86 12.94 14.59
CA VAL A 111 -3.28 12.58 15.90
C VAL A 111 -1.77 12.57 15.80
N LEU A 112 -1.12 13.13 16.83
CA LEU A 112 0.33 13.00 16.98
C LEU A 112 0.64 11.62 17.57
N ALA A 113 1.38 10.79 16.85
CA ALA A 113 1.74 9.44 17.26
C ALA A 113 3.25 9.27 17.33
N ARG A 114 3.72 8.28 18.12
CA ARG A 114 5.14 7.92 18.15
C ARG A 114 5.58 7.47 16.76
N TYR A 115 6.77 7.89 16.38
CA TYR A 115 7.49 7.39 15.23
C TYR A 115 8.68 6.57 15.74
N ASN A 116 8.66 5.26 15.49
CA ASN A 116 9.76 4.38 15.88
C ASN A 116 10.50 3.93 14.60
N PRO A 117 11.65 4.55 14.27
CA PRO A 117 12.37 4.22 13.05
C PRO A 117 12.81 2.75 13.01
N THR A 118 13.12 2.15 14.17
CA THR A 118 13.51 0.73 14.27
C THR A 118 12.37 -0.21 13.90
N GLU A 119 11.12 0.12 14.24
CA GLU A 119 9.96 -0.69 13.85
C GLU A 119 9.75 -0.66 12.32
N GLN A 120 10.06 0.47 11.70
CA GLN A 120 9.99 0.63 10.26
C GLN A 120 11.12 -0.14 9.55
N GLU A 121 12.34 -0.14 10.10
CA GLU A 121 13.44 -0.98 9.62
C GLU A 121 13.14 -2.48 9.76
N ILE A 122 12.47 -2.90 10.84
CA ILE A 122 12.05 -4.30 11.03
C ILE A 122 11.03 -4.69 9.96
N LEU A 123 10.02 -3.85 9.72
CA LEU A 123 9.03 -4.07 8.65
C LEU A 123 9.70 -4.12 7.27
N GLU A 124 10.68 -3.25 7.01
CA GLU A 124 11.43 -3.23 5.76
C GLU A 124 12.31 -4.49 5.59
N ARG A 125 12.96 -4.95 6.65
CA ARG A 125 13.70 -6.23 6.64
C ARG A 125 12.77 -7.42 6.41
N GLN A 126 11.62 -7.47 7.07
CA GLN A 126 10.64 -8.54 6.89
C GLN A 126 10.06 -8.54 5.46
N ARG A 127 9.90 -7.34 4.86
CA ARG A 127 9.57 -7.18 3.45
C ARG A 127 10.67 -7.72 2.54
N LEU A 128 11.94 -7.40 2.80
CA LEU A 128 13.08 -7.90 2.04
C LEU A 128 13.26 -9.42 2.17
N GLU A 129 12.98 -9.98 3.34
CA GLU A 129 13.04 -11.43 3.57
C GLU A 129 11.92 -12.17 2.83
N THR A 130 10.71 -11.62 2.87
CA THR A 130 9.56 -12.13 2.09
C THR A 130 9.83 -12.01 0.58
N LEU A 131 10.40 -10.88 0.15
CA LEU A 131 10.88 -10.67 -1.22
C LEU A 131 11.93 -11.71 -1.60
N GLY A 132 12.90 -12.01 -0.74
CA GLY A 132 13.93 -13.00 -0.99
C GLY A 132 13.36 -14.42 -1.16
N ARG A 133 12.39 -14.80 -0.33
CA ARG A 133 11.72 -16.12 -0.44
C ARG A 133 10.86 -16.22 -1.70
N LEU A 134 10.12 -15.16 -2.05
CA LEU A 134 9.35 -15.10 -3.30
C LEU A 134 10.29 -15.08 -4.52
N ALA A 135 11.35 -14.27 -4.51
CA ALA A 135 12.33 -14.18 -5.58
C ALA A 135 13.04 -15.51 -5.84
N ALA A 136 13.27 -16.35 -4.83
CA ALA A 136 13.84 -17.68 -5.02
C ALA A 136 12.91 -18.61 -5.83
N GLY A 137 11.60 -18.60 -5.52
CA GLY A 137 10.59 -19.33 -6.29
C GLY A 137 10.40 -18.76 -7.70
N LEU A 138 10.36 -17.44 -7.82
CA LEU A 138 10.21 -16.77 -9.11
C LEU A 138 11.45 -16.90 -9.99
N ALA A 139 12.66 -16.93 -9.41
CA ALA A 139 13.89 -17.18 -10.15
C ALA A 139 13.92 -18.58 -10.74
N HIS A 140 13.42 -19.57 -10.01
CA HIS A 140 13.25 -20.93 -10.54
C HIS A 140 12.32 -20.95 -11.76
N ASP A 141 11.16 -20.29 -11.66
CA ASP A 141 10.19 -20.25 -12.76
C ASP A 141 10.70 -19.45 -13.96
N PHE A 142 11.41 -18.35 -13.72
CA PHE A 142 12.09 -17.58 -14.75
C PHE A 142 13.14 -18.43 -15.46
N ASN A 143 13.95 -19.19 -14.72
CA ASN A 143 14.94 -20.11 -15.27
C ASN A 143 14.29 -21.22 -16.12
N ASN A 144 13.10 -21.70 -15.72
CA ASN A 144 12.35 -22.69 -16.50
C ASN A 144 11.88 -22.12 -17.85
N MET A 145 11.39 -20.88 -17.87
CA MET A 145 11.00 -20.21 -19.12
C MET A 145 12.21 -19.95 -20.02
N GLN A 146 13.33 -19.52 -19.42
CA GLN A 146 14.63 -19.37 -20.09
C GLN A 146 15.10 -20.68 -20.73
N ALA A 147 14.94 -21.80 -20.01
CA ALA A 147 15.32 -23.11 -20.53
C ALA A 147 14.48 -23.50 -21.76
N VAL A 148 13.16 -23.22 -21.76
CA VAL A 148 12.29 -23.48 -22.92
C VAL A 148 12.69 -22.65 -24.13
N ILE A 149 12.97 -21.36 -23.93
CA ILE A 149 13.44 -20.47 -25.01
C ILE A 149 14.78 -20.96 -25.56
N THR A 150 15.73 -21.28 -24.68
CA THR A 150 17.07 -21.74 -25.05
C THR A 150 17.03 -23.08 -25.79
N ALA A 151 16.23 -24.04 -25.33
CA ALA A 151 16.05 -25.31 -26.01
C ALA A 151 15.41 -25.15 -27.40
N GLY A 152 14.44 -24.24 -27.54
CA GLY A 152 13.85 -23.91 -28.82
C GLY A 152 14.84 -23.24 -29.79
N LEU A 153 15.68 -22.33 -29.31
CA LEU A 153 16.76 -21.72 -30.09
C LEU A 153 17.79 -22.76 -30.54
N ASP A 154 18.23 -23.63 -29.64
CA ASP A 154 19.18 -24.71 -29.93
C ASP A 154 18.60 -25.69 -30.97
N PHE A 155 17.34 -26.07 -30.81
CA PHE A 155 16.60 -26.86 -31.79
C PHE A 155 16.61 -26.19 -33.17
N MET A 156 16.31 -24.89 -33.25
CA MET A 156 16.29 -24.10 -34.49
C MET A 156 17.67 -23.85 -35.10
N PHE A 157 18.72 -23.78 -34.28
CA PHE A 157 20.10 -23.57 -34.72
C PHE A 157 20.71 -24.85 -35.32
N ASN A 158 20.59 -25.97 -34.61
CA ASN A 158 21.06 -27.30 -35.05
C ASN A 158 20.23 -27.87 -36.22
N LEU A 159 19.08 -27.25 -36.49
CA LEU A 159 18.19 -27.49 -37.62
C LEU A 159 18.80 -27.11 -38.98
N SER A 160 19.75 -26.16 -39.00
CA SER A 160 20.42 -25.72 -40.23
C SER A 160 21.35 -26.79 -40.85
N GLU A 161 21.69 -27.83 -40.09
CA GLU A 161 22.62 -28.89 -40.52
C GLU A 161 21.94 -30.21 -40.94
N SER A 162 20.70 -30.48 -40.53
CA SER A 162 20.13 -31.85 -40.55
C SER A 162 19.07 -32.13 -41.63
N GLY A 163 18.55 -31.12 -42.33
CA GLY A 163 17.57 -31.31 -43.41
C GLY A 163 16.12 -31.53 -42.95
N ALA A 164 15.26 -30.58 -43.36
CA ALA A 164 13.78 -30.59 -43.43
C ALA A 164 12.99 -31.23 -42.26
N LEU A 165 12.71 -30.44 -41.23
CA LEU A 165 11.57 -30.66 -40.33
C LEU A 165 10.27 -30.12 -40.96
N SER A 166 9.14 -30.77 -40.64
CA SER A 166 7.81 -30.31 -41.03
C SER A 166 7.54 -28.90 -40.50
N HIS A 167 6.98 -28.03 -41.33
CA HIS A 167 6.57 -26.65 -40.98
C HIS A 167 5.83 -26.58 -39.63
N ASP A 168 4.98 -27.57 -39.35
CA ASP A 168 4.18 -27.65 -38.11
C ASP A 168 5.04 -27.75 -36.83
N ARG A 169 6.18 -28.44 -36.89
CA ARG A 169 7.09 -28.56 -35.72
C ARG A 169 7.83 -27.26 -35.45
N ILE A 170 8.26 -26.57 -36.50
CA ILE A 170 8.88 -25.25 -36.39
C ILE A 170 7.88 -24.25 -35.78
N GLN A 171 6.64 -24.24 -36.29
CA GLN A 171 5.57 -23.39 -35.76
C GLN A 171 5.23 -23.71 -34.30
N ALA A 172 5.19 -24.98 -33.91
CA ALA A 172 4.96 -25.38 -32.53
C ALA A 172 6.07 -24.89 -31.59
N THR A 173 7.35 -25.12 -31.95
CA THR A 173 8.49 -24.68 -31.14
C THR A 173 8.53 -23.16 -30.99
N LEU A 174 8.34 -22.41 -32.08
CA LEU A 174 8.28 -20.94 -32.02
C LEU A 174 7.16 -20.44 -31.10
N ARG A 175 5.99 -21.10 -31.13
CA ARG A 175 4.86 -20.74 -30.28
C ARG A 175 5.16 -20.98 -28.80
N ASP A 176 5.82 -22.08 -28.46
CA ASP A 176 6.20 -22.39 -27.09
C ASP A 176 7.26 -21.40 -26.57
N MET A 177 8.23 -21.03 -27.40
CA MET A 177 9.21 -19.99 -27.07
C MET A 177 8.55 -18.61 -26.85
N MET A 178 7.60 -18.23 -27.71
CA MET A 178 6.87 -16.96 -27.55
C MET A 178 6.08 -16.93 -26.24
N ARG A 179 5.38 -18.01 -25.90
CA ARG A 179 4.65 -18.12 -24.63
C ARG A 179 5.58 -18.03 -23.42
N ALA A 180 6.70 -18.74 -23.44
CA ALA A 180 7.69 -18.67 -22.36
C ALA A 180 8.27 -17.25 -22.21
N SER A 181 8.49 -16.54 -23.32
CA SER A 181 8.98 -15.16 -23.31
C SER A 181 7.95 -14.17 -22.74
N GLU A 182 6.68 -14.31 -23.12
CA GLU A 182 5.59 -13.49 -22.57
C GLU A 182 5.44 -13.72 -21.06
N GLN A 183 5.48 -14.97 -20.62
CA GLN A 183 5.42 -15.32 -19.20
C GLN A 183 6.60 -14.74 -18.40
N ALA A 184 7.82 -14.80 -18.96
CA ALA A 184 9.01 -14.23 -18.31
C ALA A 184 8.90 -12.70 -18.18
N ALA A 185 8.35 -12.03 -19.19
CA ALA A 185 8.14 -10.58 -19.17
C ALA A 185 7.08 -10.15 -18.13
N GLU A 186 5.98 -10.88 -18.02
CA GLU A 186 4.95 -10.62 -17.00
C GLU A 186 5.47 -10.86 -15.59
N LEU A 187 6.25 -11.91 -15.38
CA LEU A 187 6.88 -12.19 -14.11
C LEU A 187 7.85 -11.08 -13.70
N ALA A 188 8.67 -10.60 -14.64
CA ALA A 188 9.57 -9.48 -14.41
C ALA A 188 8.81 -8.18 -14.08
N ARG A 189 7.68 -7.89 -14.75
CA ARG A 189 6.82 -6.74 -14.42
C ARG A 189 6.25 -6.86 -13.02
N SER A 190 5.73 -8.03 -12.65
CA SER A 190 5.16 -8.27 -11.32
C SER A 190 6.20 -8.08 -10.21
N LEU A 191 7.42 -8.58 -10.42
CA LEU A 191 8.57 -8.32 -9.54
C LEU A 191 8.93 -6.85 -9.44
N MET A 192 8.94 -6.11 -10.57
CA MET A 192 9.23 -4.68 -10.56
C MET A 192 8.13 -3.88 -9.86
N THR A 193 6.85 -4.22 -10.03
CA THR A 193 5.73 -3.62 -9.31
C THR A 193 5.84 -3.86 -7.81
N TYR A 194 6.21 -5.08 -7.39
CA TYR A 194 6.42 -5.44 -5.98
C TYR A 194 7.66 -4.76 -5.36
N ALA A 195 8.74 -4.63 -6.13
CA ALA A 195 9.95 -3.91 -5.72
C ALA A 195 9.73 -2.39 -5.62
N ARG A 196 8.85 -1.81 -6.44
CA ARG A 196 8.55 -0.37 -6.48
C ARG A 196 7.65 0.16 -5.35
N SER A 197 7.29 -0.63 -4.35
CA SER A 197 6.39 -0.17 -3.27
C SER A 197 6.97 0.95 -2.37
N ASP A 198 8.15 1.47 -2.67
CA ASP A 198 8.66 2.69 -2.05
C ASP A 198 8.13 3.93 -2.78
N ALA A 199 7.22 4.62 -2.09
CA ALA A 199 6.79 6.02 -2.33
C ALA A 199 5.65 6.30 -3.33
N ALA A 200 4.79 5.33 -3.69
CA ALA A 200 3.50 5.68 -4.30
C ALA A 200 2.52 6.14 -3.22
N GLY A 201 2.05 7.39 -3.28
CA GLY A 201 0.98 7.87 -2.40
C GLY A 201 -0.39 7.27 -2.79
N PHE A 202 -1.42 7.58 -2.01
CA PHE A 202 -2.80 7.26 -2.40
C PHE A 202 -3.21 8.05 -3.65
N GLN A 203 -3.55 7.35 -4.73
CA GLN A 203 -3.99 7.90 -6.01
C GLN A 203 -5.31 7.24 -6.46
N ALA A 204 -5.95 7.77 -7.49
CA ALA A 204 -7.07 7.09 -8.12
C ALA A 204 -6.55 5.85 -8.86
N VAL A 205 -7.04 4.68 -8.47
CA VAL A 205 -6.66 3.36 -8.98
C VAL A 205 -7.88 2.70 -9.60
N ASP A 206 -7.69 2.12 -10.77
CA ASP A 206 -8.66 1.23 -11.40
C ASP A 206 -8.54 -0.16 -10.77
N VAL A 207 -9.42 -0.45 -9.82
CA VAL A 207 -9.48 -1.70 -9.08
C VAL A 207 -9.90 -2.85 -9.99
N SER A 208 -10.71 -2.59 -11.01
CA SER A 208 -11.12 -3.61 -11.97
C SER A 208 -9.93 -4.14 -12.74
N ASN A 209 -9.12 -3.22 -13.29
CA ASN A 209 -7.88 -3.58 -13.97
C ASN A 209 -6.89 -4.28 -13.04
N LEU A 210 -6.72 -3.80 -11.82
CA LEU A 210 -5.84 -4.42 -10.84
C LEU A 210 -6.26 -5.86 -10.48
N CYS A 211 -7.56 -6.10 -10.25
CA CYS A 211 -8.06 -7.45 -9.97
C CYS A 211 -7.84 -8.37 -11.17
N ASN A 212 -8.07 -7.89 -12.40
CA ASN A 212 -7.85 -8.65 -13.62
C ASN A 212 -6.36 -9.02 -13.81
N GLU A 213 -5.42 -8.12 -13.50
CA GLU A 213 -3.98 -8.41 -13.53
C GLU A 213 -3.61 -9.52 -12.54
N VAL A 214 -4.08 -9.41 -11.29
CA VAL A 214 -3.85 -10.43 -10.25
C VAL A 214 -4.44 -11.77 -10.67
N MET A 215 -5.65 -11.79 -11.20
CA MET A 215 -6.28 -13.02 -11.71
C MET A 215 -5.48 -13.63 -12.86
N HIS A 216 -4.97 -12.81 -13.78
CA HIS A 216 -4.20 -13.30 -14.91
C HIS A 216 -2.91 -13.99 -14.44
N PHE A 217 -2.23 -13.37 -13.47
CA PHE A 217 -1.06 -13.94 -12.82
C PHE A 217 -1.39 -15.27 -12.13
N VAL A 218 -2.41 -15.28 -11.25
CA VAL A 218 -2.81 -16.46 -10.48
C VAL A 218 -3.21 -17.64 -11.39
N ARG A 219 -3.97 -17.39 -12.46
CA ARG A 219 -4.34 -18.43 -13.45
C ARG A 219 -3.13 -19.09 -14.13
N ARG A 220 -2.02 -18.36 -14.27
CA ARG A 220 -0.81 -18.85 -14.94
C ARG A 220 0.18 -19.50 -13.99
N THR A 221 0.22 -19.05 -12.73
CA THR A 221 1.21 -19.50 -11.75
C THR A 221 0.68 -20.62 -10.85
N PHE A 222 -0.62 -20.66 -10.57
CA PHE A 222 -1.17 -21.68 -9.68
C PHE A 222 -1.39 -23.00 -10.44
N SER A 223 -1.28 -24.11 -9.71
CA SER A 223 -1.46 -25.46 -10.26
C SER A 223 -2.85 -25.61 -10.91
N ARG A 224 -2.96 -26.49 -11.92
CA ARG A 224 -4.23 -26.83 -12.58
C ARG A 224 -5.31 -27.40 -11.65
N THR A 225 -4.94 -27.79 -10.43
CA THR A 225 -5.87 -28.25 -9.39
C THR A 225 -6.67 -27.12 -8.73
N VAL A 226 -6.28 -25.86 -8.94
CA VAL A 226 -7.00 -24.69 -8.44
C VAL A 226 -7.78 -24.05 -9.59
N GLU A 227 -9.09 -24.12 -9.53
CA GLU A 227 -9.98 -23.45 -10.46
C GLU A 227 -10.10 -21.97 -10.06
N ILE A 228 -9.97 -21.06 -11.03
CA ILE A 228 -10.03 -19.62 -10.76
C ILE A 228 -11.34 -19.07 -11.31
N GLU A 229 -12.14 -18.45 -10.45
CA GLU A 229 -13.38 -17.74 -10.79
C GLU A 229 -13.25 -16.25 -10.50
N ALA A 230 -14.00 -15.43 -11.25
CA ALA A 230 -13.98 -13.99 -11.02
C ALA A 230 -15.29 -13.31 -11.37
N ALA A 231 -15.69 -12.39 -10.50
CA ALA A 231 -16.83 -11.51 -10.68
C ALA A 231 -16.42 -10.09 -10.28
N VAL A 232 -15.76 -9.39 -11.21
CA VAL A 232 -15.26 -8.02 -11.04
C VAL A 232 -16.13 -7.10 -11.88
N GLU A 233 -16.81 -6.14 -11.25
CA GLU A 233 -17.53 -5.11 -11.99
C GLU A 233 -16.54 -4.22 -12.76
N PRO A 234 -16.89 -3.73 -13.96
CA PRO A 234 -16.02 -2.85 -14.74
C PRO A 234 -15.97 -1.43 -14.15
N ASP A 235 -14.93 -0.67 -14.52
CA ASP A 235 -14.74 0.75 -14.20
C ASP A 235 -14.79 1.08 -12.68
N LEU A 236 -14.29 0.19 -11.83
CA LEU A 236 -14.22 0.40 -10.38
C LEU A 236 -13.02 1.27 -10.02
N MET A 237 -13.28 2.53 -9.71
CA MET A 237 -12.26 3.46 -9.23
C MET A 237 -12.23 3.51 -7.70
N ALA A 238 -11.04 3.44 -7.11
CA ALA A 238 -10.82 3.65 -5.68
C ALA A 238 -9.59 4.52 -5.43
N VAL A 239 -9.60 5.29 -4.34
CA VAL A 239 -8.39 6.00 -3.89
C VAL A 239 -7.57 5.03 -3.05
N ALA A 240 -6.46 4.55 -3.57
CA ALA A 240 -5.60 3.55 -2.94
C ALA A 240 -4.12 3.79 -3.25
N ASN A 241 -3.24 3.20 -2.44
CA ASN A 241 -1.86 2.96 -2.85
C ASN A 241 -1.86 1.68 -3.69
N GLU A 242 -1.72 1.83 -5.01
CA GLU A 242 -1.83 0.73 -5.97
C GLU A 242 -0.85 -0.42 -5.70
N PRO A 243 0.46 -0.19 -5.47
CA PRO A 243 1.39 -1.21 -5.01
C PRO A 243 0.94 -1.97 -3.74
N GLU A 244 0.46 -1.26 -2.72
CA GLU A 244 0.00 -1.89 -1.47
C GLU A 244 -1.27 -2.72 -1.69
N LEU A 245 -2.20 -2.21 -2.51
CA LEU A 245 -3.44 -2.93 -2.84
C LEU A 245 -3.13 -4.18 -3.67
N HIS A 246 -2.24 -4.07 -4.66
CA HIS A 246 -1.74 -5.21 -5.44
C HIS A 246 -1.15 -6.28 -4.52
N GLN A 247 -0.28 -5.88 -3.59
CA GLN A 247 0.35 -6.78 -2.63
C GLN A 247 -0.67 -7.47 -1.73
N LEU A 248 -1.66 -6.73 -1.22
CA LEU A 248 -2.71 -7.28 -0.38
C LEU A 248 -3.50 -8.36 -1.14
N LEU A 249 -3.91 -8.09 -2.38
CA LEU A 249 -4.64 -9.04 -3.22
C LEU A 249 -3.81 -10.29 -3.52
N MET A 250 -2.53 -10.12 -3.86
CA MET A 250 -1.61 -11.24 -4.09
C MET A 250 -1.45 -12.11 -2.85
N ASN A 251 -1.29 -11.51 -1.67
CA ASN A 251 -1.17 -12.24 -0.40
C ASN A 251 -2.43 -13.04 -0.09
N LEU A 252 -3.61 -12.48 -0.31
CA LEU A 252 -4.88 -13.20 -0.12
C LEU A 252 -4.98 -14.41 -1.05
N CYS A 253 -4.59 -14.26 -2.33
CA CYS A 253 -4.61 -15.36 -3.29
C CYS A 253 -3.64 -16.49 -2.88
N ILE A 254 -2.43 -16.14 -2.44
CA ILE A 254 -1.44 -17.10 -1.95
C ILE A 254 -1.96 -17.83 -0.71
N ASN A 255 -2.54 -17.11 0.25
CA ASN A 255 -3.11 -17.70 1.45
C ASN A 255 -4.28 -18.66 1.12
N ALA A 256 -5.14 -18.28 0.16
CA ALA A 256 -6.24 -19.13 -0.29
C ALA A 256 -5.72 -20.44 -0.93
N ARG A 257 -4.70 -20.34 -1.80
CA ARG A 257 -4.03 -21.51 -2.39
C ARG A 257 -3.41 -22.42 -1.32
N ASP A 258 -2.68 -21.84 -0.38
CA ASP A 258 -1.98 -22.63 0.66
C ASP A 258 -2.96 -23.32 1.61
N ALA A 259 -4.17 -22.76 1.78
CA ALA A 259 -5.26 -23.41 2.49
C ALA A 259 -5.93 -24.55 1.69
N MET A 260 -5.64 -24.69 0.40
CA MET A 260 -6.23 -25.67 -0.53
C MET A 260 -5.17 -26.56 -1.22
N PRO A 261 -4.39 -27.36 -0.47
CA PRO A 261 -3.27 -28.15 -1.01
C PRO A 261 -3.71 -29.25 -2.00
N GLU A 262 -4.93 -29.78 -1.87
CA GLU A 262 -5.51 -30.79 -2.78
C GLU A 262 -6.24 -30.17 -3.99
N GLY A 263 -6.23 -28.84 -4.11
CA GLY A 263 -7.03 -28.10 -5.09
C GLY A 263 -8.32 -27.52 -4.50
N GLY A 264 -9.03 -26.74 -5.31
CA GLY A 264 -10.22 -26.00 -4.89
C GLY A 264 -10.58 -24.87 -5.85
N VAL A 265 -11.52 -24.01 -5.46
CA VAL A 265 -11.93 -22.86 -6.25
C VAL A 265 -11.45 -21.60 -5.55
N LEU A 266 -10.61 -20.82 -6.23
CA LEU A 266 -10.23 -19.48 -5.82
C LEU A 266 -11.09 -18.48 -6.58
N SER A 267 -11.91 -17.72 -5.86
CA SER A 267 -12.80 -16.71 -6.44
C SER A 267 -12.38 -15.31 -6.02
N ILE A 268 -12.34 -14.38 -6.98
CA ILE A 268 -12.14 -12.95 -6.72
C ILE A 268 -13.39 -12.19 -7.11
N THR A 269 -14.00 -11.48 -6.17
CA THR A 269 -15.15 -10.61 -6.43
C THR A 269 -14.79 -9.16 -6.11
N ALA A 270 -15.22 -8.23 -6.96
CA ALA A 270 -15.06 -6.81 -6.70
C ALA A 270 -16.31 -6.05 -7.13
N ARG A 271 -16.93 -5.32 -6.19
CA ARG A 271 -18.18 -4.58 -6.42
C ARG A 271 -18.25 -3.31 -5.57
N PRO A 272 -19.02 -2.29 -5.97
CA PRO A 272 -19.30 -1.16 -5.12
C PRO A 272 -20.21 -1.59 -3.97
N VAL A 273 -19.92 -1.09 -2.78
CA VAL A 273 -20.75 -1.24 -1.58
C VAL A 273 -21.00 0.11 -0.96
N THR A 274 -22.18 0.24 -0.34
CA THR A 274 -22.45 1.36 0.54
C THR A 274 -21.80 1.10 1.91
N PRO A 275 -21.38 2.13 2.65
CA PRO A 275 -20.87 1.95 4.02
C PRO A 275 -21.85 1.22 4.96
N ALA A 276 -23.17 1.33 4.69
CA ALA A 276 -24.21 0.64 5.45
C ALA A 276 -24.18 -0.89 5.29
N GLU A 277 -23.70 -1.41 4.15
CA GLU A 277 -23.57 -2.84 3.90
C GLU A 277 -22.38 -3.49 4.63
N LEU A 278 -21.43 -2.71 5.14
CA LEU A 278 -20.19 -3.20 5.77
C LEU A 278 -20.32 -3.54 7.27
N GLY A 279 -21.54 -3.57 7.82
CA GLY A 279 -21.82 -4.19 9.13
C GLY A 279 -21.06 -3.63 10.33
N GLY A 280 -20.65 -2.36 10.32
CA GLY A 280 -19.96 -1.71 11.45
C GLY A 280 -18.47 -1.44 11.27
N MET A 281 -17.90 -1.63 10.06
CA MET A 281 -16.63 -0.99 9.72
C MET A 281 -16.87 0.52 9.49
N ASP A 282 -16.53 1.35 10.49
CA ASP A 282 -16.67 2.81 10.44
C ASP A 282 -15.95 3.43 9.23
N SER A 283 -16.71 3.75 8.18
CA SER A 283 -16.28 4.63 7.08
C SER A 283 -17.26 5.79 6.93
N PRO A 284 -17.12 6.88 7.72
CA PRO A 284 -18.12 7.94 7.75
C PRO A 284 -18.09 8.93 6.57
N ASN A 285 -17.17 8.80 5.60
CA ASN A 285 -17.01 9.80 4.53
C ASN A 285 -16.73 9.25 3.13
N ALA A 286 -16.83 7.94 2.89
CA ALA A 286 -16.79 7.39 1.54
C ALA A 286 -18.22 7.19 1.03
N SER A 287 -18.68 8.01 0.08
CA SER A 287 -19.99 7.85 -0.54
C SER A 287 -20.12 6.54 -1.34
N ARG A 288 -19.00 5.93 -1.73
CA ARG A 288 -18.89 4.61 -2.37
C ARG A 288 -17.60 3.94 -1.92
N VAL A 289 -17.67 2.67 -1.52
CA VAL A 289 -16.51 1.83 -1.18
C VAL A 289 -16.47 0.68 -2.18
N VAL A 290 -15.28 0.16 -2.49
CA VAL A 290 -15.14 -1.08 -3.28
C VAL A 290 -14.85 -2.22 -2.31
N LEU A 291 -15.72 -3.23 -2.28
CA LEU A 291 -15.47 -4.47 -1.56
C LEU A 291 -14.76 -5.43 -2.50
N ILE A 292 -13.61 -5.95 -2.07
CA ILE A 292 -12.90 -7.02 -2.76
C ILE A 292 -12.88 -8.24 -1.85
N GLU A 293 -13.42 -9.36 -2.31
CA GLU A 293 -13.35 -10.64 -1.59
C GLU A 293 -12.51 -11.63 -2.37
N VAL A 294 -11.67 -12.37 -1.64
CA VAL A 294 -10.94 -13.54 -2.15
C VAL A 294 -11.36 -14.72 -1.29
N ARG A 295 -11.91 -15.77 -1.91
CA ARG A 295 -12.32 -17.01 -1.24
C ARG A 295 -11.67 -18.21 -1.90
#